data_AF-A0A6F9BLL3-F1
#
_entry.id   AF-A0A6F9BLL3-F1
#
_cell.length_a   1.000
_cell.length_b   1.000
_cell.length_c   1.000
_cell.angle_alpha   90.00
_cell.angle_beta   90.00
_cell.angle_gamma   90.00
#
_symmetry.space_group_name_H-M   'P 1'
#
loop_
_entity.id
_entity.type
_entity.pdbx_description
1 polymer ?
#
loop_
_entity_poly.entity_id
_entity_poly.type
_entity_poly.pdbx_seq_one_letter_code
_entity_poly.pdbx_strand_id
1 'polypeptide(L)'
;MDSARRPCFITVCLSVLAATYLPCSGSPGSSLWGKKVVFMGRHCVWQLDKGCVVPPLEELSVCVLLHREIATAEWTGFVYKAPGKRQVELGLAGRGGFLVAWLFGHQWSVPEDLPLKCWHNICLTWSIHSERLQLYINGSSRLDAHVNATLPRRLAHNGTLTLGVSHNIVGGVMEFENGKNFLGAISLFRMWGHEQTAEELRAHSCVDGNVVRWDTNDWDYQICLPEDDTNLQCGSFPNVTASPPAVTNTTPGSPTSTNISDAVTPTETQQPSLGLPVGPIGLSTTKEPSDLNSTGTGIASTFYRVHIKLNMTTTVTGNDPRKTIQKWVQRKLGEVRMNTLHFQILKSTYKFRCTFHVQDTDARNVTTTQRLINDLLSGIHFVEEIQVDSRDVHVSHIDPGSCPEDTHESIRGVYIWPITDAQKAETMICEKNSGARASRI
;
A
#
# COMPACT_ATOMS: atom_id res chain seq x y z
N MET A 1 48.13 54.34 -54.92
CA MET A 1 48.86 53.25 -54.25
C MET A 1 48.38 53.20 -52.82
N ASP A 2 47.41 52.31 -52.62
CA ASP A 2 46.75 52.01 -51.36
C ASP A 2 47.73 51.50 -50.30
N SER A 3 47.48 51.87 -49.04
CA SER A 3 47.87 51.01 -47.92
C SER A 3 46.87 51.14 -46.78
N ALA A 4 46.30 49.99 -46.44
CA ALA A 4 45.05 49.81 -45.76
C ALA A 4 45.10 50.11 -44.25
N ARG A 5 44.02 50.71 -43.75
CA ARG A 5 43.66 50.72 -42.33
C ARG A 5 43.29 49.30 -41.91
N ARG A 6 43.98 48.75 -40.90
CA ARG A 6 43.61 47.49 -40.24
C ARG A 6 42.42 47.72 -39.30
N PRO A 7 41.32 46.95 -39.39
CA PRO A 7 40.31 46.94 -38.34
C PRO A 7 40.76 46.01 -37.20
N CYS A 8 40.68 46.51 -35.97
CA CYS A 8 40.90 45.75 -34.75
C CYS A 8 39.61 44.98 -34.43
N PHE A 9 39.58 43.68 -34.72
CA PHE A 9 38.47 42.80 -34.33
C PHE A 9 38.57 42.52 -32.83
N ILE A 10 37.65 43.10 -32.05
CA ILE A 10 37.42 42.70 -30.66
C ILE A 10 36.53 41.46 -30.70
N THR A 11 37.12 40.29 -30.51
CA THR A 11 36.38 39.04 -30.31
C THR A 11 35.77 39.07 -28.90
N VAL A 12 34.50 39.49 -28.81
CA VAL A 12 33.71 39.34 -27.58
C VAL A 12 33.34 37.86 -27.45
N CYS A 13 34.07 37.13 -26.60
CA CYS A 13 33.70 35.78 -26.17
C CYS A 13 32.42 35.87 -25.33
N LEU A 14 31.27 35.73 -25.97
CA LEU A 14 30.00 35.42 -25.30
C LEU A 14 30.05 33.97 -24.84
N SER A 15 30.56 33.74 -23.63
CA SER A 15 30.40 32.47 -22.94
C SER A 15 28.93 32.33 -22.52
N VAL A 16 28.13 31.69 -23.38
CA VAL A 16 26.81 31.19 -23.00
C VAL A 16 27.04 30.07 -22.00
N LEU A 17 26.91 30.38 -20.71
CA LEU A 17 26.79 29.38 -19.66
C LEU A 17 25.43 28.68 -19.85
N ALA A 18 25.41 27.66 -20.71
CA ALA A 18 24.36 26.67 -20.69
C ALA A 18 24.48 25.96 -19.32
N ALA A 19 23.57 26.30 -18.41
CA ALA A 19 23.35 25.55 -17.19
C ALA A 19 22.85 24.15 -17.60
N THR A 20 23.81 23.26 -17.83
CA THR A 20 23.54 21.83 -17.93
C THR A 20 23.10 21.40 -16.54
N TYR A 21 21.83 21.05 -16.41
CA TYR A 21 21.32 20.38 -15.22
C TYR A 21 22.08 19.06 -15.11
N LEU A 22 23.10 19.01 -14.26
CA LEU A 22 23.76 17.76 -13.92
C LEU A 22 22.73 16.90 -13.18
N PRO A 23 22.44 15.67 -13.65
CA PRO A 23 21.76 14.69 -12.82
C PRO A 23 22.63 14.40 -11.58
N CYS A 24 21.97 14.14 -10.46
CA CYS A 24 22.55 13.91 -9.13
C CYS A 24 23.90 13.18 -9.18
N SER A 25 24.98 13.86 -8.77
CA SER A 25 26.33 13.29 -8.64
C SER A 25 26.44 12.48 -7.34
N GLY A 26 25.67 11.40 -7.26
CA GLY A 26 25.81 10.33 -6.28
C GLY A 26 26.54 9.13 -6.89
N SER A 27 27.03 8.22 -6.03
CA SER A 27 27.42 6.86 -6.45
C SER A 27 26.36 6.27 -7.40
N PRO A 28 26.70 5.42 -8.38
CA PRO A 28 25.68 4.76 -9.20
C PRO A 28 24.71 4.02 -8.27
N GLY A 29 23.49 4.54 -8.19
CA GLY A 29 22.40 3.94 -7.43
C GLY A 29 22.02 2.63 -8.08
N SER A 30 21.55 1.70 -7.26
CA SER A 30 20.94 0.48 -7.77
C SER A 30 19.48 0.74 -8.12
N SER A 31 19.09 0.22 -9.27
CA SER A 31 17.70 0.16 -9.69
C SER A 31 16.82 -0.50 -8.63
N LEU A 32 15.67 0.10 -8.30
CA LEU A 32 14.65 -0.50 -7.44
C LEU A 32 13.59 -1.27 -8.22
N TRP A 33 13.81 -1.46 -9.53
CA TRP A 33 12.91 -2.22 -10.38
C TRP A 33 12.80 -3.67 -9.91
N GLY A 34 11.59 -4.24 -10.00
CA GLY A 34 11.29 -5.55 -9.40
C GLY A 34 11.21 -5.55 -7.87
N LYS A 35 11.33 -4.37 -7.23
CA LYS A 35 11.16 -4.22 -5.78
C LYS A 35 9.95 -3.37 -5.42
N LYS A 36 9.42 -3.59 -4.22
CA LYS A 36 8.34 -2.83 -3.60
C LYS A 36 8.68 -2.41 -2.19
N VAL A 37 8.03 -1.36 -1.73
CA VAL A 37 7.96 -1.02 -0.31
C VAL A 37 6.63 -1.51 0.25
N VAL A 38 6.65 -2.04 1.48
CA VAL A 38 5.48 -2.55 2.18
C VAL A 38 5.16 -1.66 3.39
N PHE A 39 3.93 -1.18 3.46
CA PHE A 39 3.39 -0.37 4.55
C PHE A 39 2.33 -1.17 5.31
N MET A 40 2.64 -1.64 6.52
CA MET A 40 1.75 -2.48 7.34
C MET A 40 1.54 -1.94 8.75
N GLY A 41 1.56 -0.61 8.93
CA GLY A 41 1.32 0.03 10.23
C GLY A 41 2.59 0.44 10.99
N ARG A 42 3.77 -0.03 10.56
CA ARG A 42 5.06 0.51 11.01
C ARG A 42 5.15 1.99 10.64
N HIS A 43 5.98 2.73 11.38
CA HIS A 43 6.51 4.03 10.96
C HIS A 43 7.49 3.87 9.79
N CYS A 44 7.05 3.23 8.71
CA CYS A 44 7.79 3.15 7.47
C CYS A 44 7.59 4.43 6.69
N VAL A 45 8.71 5.03 6.32
CA VAL A 45 8.75 6.30 5.62
C VAL A 45 9.67 6.12 4.44
N TRP A 46 9.11 6.38 3.26
CA TRP A 46 9.86 6.60 2.05
C TRP A 46 9.63 8.04 1.65
N GLN A 47 10.72 8.80 1.57
CA GLN A 47 10.71 10.20 1.19
C GLN A 47 11.73 10.45 0.08
N LEU A 48 11.55 11.54 -0.65
CA LEU A 48 12.51 11.97 -1.66
C LEU A 48 13.87 12.23 -0.99
N ASP A 49 14.92 11.67 -1.58
CA ASP A 49 16.28 11.91 -1.09
C ASP A 49 16.64 13.40 -1.21
N LYS A 50 17.44 13.91 -0.27
CA LYS A 50 17.84 15.33 -0.24
C LYS A 50 18.66 15.75 -1.47
N GLY A 51 19.32 14.80 -2.13
CA GLY A 51 20.05 15.03 -3.37
C GLY A 51 19.15 15.08 -4.60
N CYS A 52 17.92 14.55 -4.53
CA CYS A 52 16.96 14.57 -5.63
C CYS A 52 16.04 15.80 -5.50
N VAL A 53 16.11 16.70 -6.49
CA VAL A 53 15.37 17.97 -6.48
C VAL A 53 14.33 17.97 -7.59
N VAL A 54 13.05 18.07 -7.22
CA VAL A 54 11.97 18.31 -8.18
C VAL A 54 12.11 19.74 -8.73
N PRO A 55 12.35 19.92 -10.04
CA PRO A 55 12.44 21.24 -10.65
C PRO A 55 11.05 21.90 -10.73
N PRO A 56 10.97 23.20 -11.04
CA PRO A 56 9.70 23.79 -11.39
C PRO A 56 9.15 23.17 -12.68
N LEU A 57 7.91 22.70 -12.68
CA LEU A 57 7.33 21.97 -13.83
C LEU A 57 6.06 22.65 -14.34
N GLU A 58 6.04 22.99 -15.62
CA GLU A 58 4.86 23.49 -16.35
C GLU A 58 4.10 22.39 -17.10
N GLU A 59 4.69 21.21 -17.12
CA GLU A 59 4.12 19.97 -17.62
C GLU A 59 4.68 18.85 -16.74
N LEU A 60 3.86 17.85 -16.42
CA LEU A 60 4.32 16.72 -15.61
C LEU A 60 3.50 15.46 -15.89
N SER A 61 4.13 14.34 -15.61
CA SER A 61 3.46 13.04 -15.48
C SER A 61 3.99 12.31 -14.26
N VAL A 62 3.11 11.69 -13.48
CA VAL A 62 3.48 10.86 -12.33
C VAL A 62 2.75 9.54 -12.45
N CYS A 63 3.47 8.42 -12.37
CA CYS A 63 2.88 7.09 -12.31
C CYS A 63 3.34 6.35 -11.06
N VAL A 64 2.46 5.52 -10.50
CA VAL A 64 2.74 4.70 -9.32
C VAL A 64 1.96 3.39 -9.38
N LEU A 65 2.59 2.29 -8.99
CA LEU A 65 1.92 1.02 -8.74
C LEU A 65 1.47 0.95 -7.28
N LEU A 66 0.18 0.76 -7.06
CA LEU A 66 -0.43 0.61 -5.73
C LEU A 66 -1.05 -0.77 -5.59
N HIS A 67 -0.74 -1.46 -4.50
CA HIS A 67 -1.38 -2.71 -4.10
C HIS A 67 -1.96 -2.55 -2.70
N ARG A 68 -3.27 -2.33 -2.60
CA ARG A 68 -3.95 -2.20 -1.30
C ARG A 68 -4.12 -3.56 -0.65
N GLU A 69 -3.61 -3.71 0.57
CA GLU A 69 -3.71 -4.96 1.32
C GLU A 69 -4.90 -4.94 2.28
N ILE A 70 -5.15 -3.81 2.93
CA ILE A 70 -6.16 -3.67 3.99
C ILE A 70 -7.12 -2.52 3.62
N ALA A 71 -8.42 -2.77 3.78
CA ALA A 71 -9.43 -1.73 3.63
C ALA A 71 -9.33 -0.71 4.77
N THR A 72 -9.24 0.56 4.41
CA THR A 72 -9.33 1.70 5.32
C THR A 72 -10.28 2.74 4.74
N ALA A 73 -10.91 3.54 5.60
CA ALA A 73 -11.82 4.61 5.15
C ALA A 73 -11.08 5.71 4.36
N GLU A 74 -9.84 6.00 4.75
CA GLU A 74 -8.94 6.92 4.06
C GLU A 74 -7.53 6.32 3.97
N TRP A 75 -6.79 6.64 2.92
CA TRP A 75 -5.39 6.22 2.74
C TRP A 75 -4.64 7.20 1.83
N THR A 76 -3.31 7.29 1.96
CA THR A 76 -2.46 8.23 1.21
C THR A 76 -1.49 7.46 0.33
N GLY A 77 -1.57 7.58 -0.99
CA GLY A 77 -0.61 6.95 -1.91
C GLY A 77 0.72 7.71 -1.95
N PHE A 78 0.68 8.99 -2.29
CA PHE A 78 1.83 9.88 -2.23
C PHE A 78 1.41 11.34 -2.06
N VAL A 79 2.31 12.16 -1.49
CA VAL A 79 2.08 13.59 -1.24
C VAL A 79 3.34 14.39 -1.52
N TYR A 80 3.22 15.39 -2.40
CA TYR A 80 4.19 16.45 -2.64
C TYR A 80 3.69 17.78 -2.05
N LYS A 81 4.57 18.49 -1.32
CA LYS A 81 4.30 19.82 -0.76
C LYS A 81 5.40 20.80 -1.14
N ALA A 82 5.01 22.00 -1.57
CA ALA A 82 5.95 23.10 -1.80
C ALA A 82 6.78 23.42 -0.54
N PRO A 83 8.00 23.97 -0.71
CA PRO A 83 8.86 24.39 0.40
C PRO A 83 8.11 25.29 1.40
N GLY A 84 8.10 24.88 2.67
CA GLY A 84 7.47 25.64 3.76
C GLY A 84 5.94 25.75 3.68
N LYS A 85 5.27 25.02 2.78
CA LYS A 85 3.81 24.98 2.66
C LYS A 85 3.24 23.72 3.32
N ARG A 86 2.07 23.86 3.94
CA ARG A 86 1.33 22.74 4.54
C ARG A 86 0.37 22.06 3.58
N GLN A 87 -0.06 22.78 2.55
CA GLN A 87 -1.04 22.28 1.58
C GLN A 87 -0.38 21.28 0.62
N VAL A 88 -1.11 20.22 0.30
CA VAL A 88 -0.70 19.24 -0.72
C VAL A 88 -0.78 19.92 -2.08
N GLU A 89 0.33 19.99 -2.79
CA GLU A 89 0.38 20.59 -4.11
C GLU A 89 0.17 19.54 -5.20
N LEU A 90 0.73 18.35 -5.04
CA LEU A 90 0.52 17.22 -5.95
C LEU A 90 0.42 15.95 -5.12
N GLY A 91 -0.53 15.06 -5.43
CA GLY A 91 -0.74 13.90 -4.58
C GLY A 91 -1.83 12.97 -5.05
N LEU A 92 -1.87 11.80 -4.43
CA LEU A 92 -2.87 10.76 -4.67
C LEU A 92 -3.24 10.09 -3.35
N ALA A 93 -4.53 9.90 -3.12
CA ALA A 93 -5.09 9.30 -1.91
C ALA A 93 -6.43 8.61 -2.22
N GLY A 94 -7.01 7.95 -1.23
CA GLY A 94 -8.39 7.51 -1.28
C GLY A 94 -9.17 7.97 -0.06
N ARG A 95 -10.46 8.24 -0.24
CA ARG A 95 -11.38 8.66 0.82
C ARG A 95 -12.79 8.17 0.52
N GLY A 96 -13.34 7.33 1.39
CA GLY A 96 -14.75 6.93 1.35
C GLY A 96 -15.19 6.31 0.01
N GLY A 97 -14.33 5.50 -0.61
CA GLY A 97 -14.59 4.86 -1.90
C GLY A 97 -14.29 5.74 -3.13
N PHE A 98 -13.70 6.92 -2.93
CA PHE A 98 -13.22 7.78 -4.02
C PHE A 98 -11.70 7.76 -4.07
N LEU A 99 -11.15 7.75 -5.29
CA LEU A 99 -9.77 8.12 -5.56
C LEU A 99 -9.68 9.64 -5.61
N VAL A 100 -8.73 10.22 -4.89
CA VAL A 100 -8.54 11.66 -4.76
C VAL A 100 -7.17 12.04 -5.30
N ALA A 101 -7.14 12.95 -6.28
CA ALA A 101 -5.92 13.52 -6.83
C ALA A 101 -5.79 14.99 -6.42
N TRP A 102 -4.55 15.44 -6.19
CA TRP A 102 -4.22 16.84 -5.95
C TRP A 102 -3.34 17.39 -7.07
N LEU A 103 -3.59 18.65 -7.41
CA LEU A 103 -2.77 19.49 -8.29
C LEU A 103 -2.95 20.96 -7.88
N PHE A 104 -1.85 21.63 -7.60
CA PHE A 104 -1.76 23.03 -7.15
C PHE A 104 -2.66 23.40 -5.96
N GLY A 105 -2.82 22.49 -5.01
CA GLY A 105 -3.66 22.71 -3.82
C GLY A 105 -5.14 22.38 -4.02
N HIS A 106 -5.57 22.14 -5.26
CA HIS A 106 -6.94 21.75 -5.57
C HIS A 106 -7.11 20.23 -5.54
N GLN A 107 -8.33 19.75 -5.26
CA GLN A 107 -8.66 18.33 -5.11
C GLN A 107 -9.67 17.90 -6.17
N TRP A 108 -9.38 16.80 -6.85
CA TRP A 108 -10.30 16.12 -7.76
C TRP A 108 -10.64 14.75 -7.20
N SER A 109 -11.93 14.43 -7.12
CA SER A 109 -12.41 13.13 -6.64
C SER A 109 -13.02 12.34 -7.79
N VAL A 110 -12.57 11.09 -7.95
CA VAL A 110 -13.04 10.14 -8.94
C VAL A 110 -13.78 9.02 -8.20
N PRO A 111 -15.01 8.64 -8.59
CA PRO A 111 -15.80 7.61 -7.92
C PRO A 111 -15.30 6.19 -8.25
N GLU A 112 -14.05 5.93 -7.92
CA GLU A 112 -13.33 4.68 -8.16
C GLU A 112 -12.66 4.25 -6.84
N ASP A 113 -13.05 3.09 -6.30
CA ASP A 113 -12.38 2.49 -5.14
C ASP A 113 -11.45 1.38 -5.64
N LEU A 114 -10.15 1.52 -5.37
CA LEU A 114 -9.16 0.56 -5.87
C LEU A 114 -9.36 -0.80 -5.21
N PRO A 115 -9.65 -1.88 -5.98
CA PRO A 115 -9.78 -3.21 -5.42
C PRO A 115 -8.56 -3.64 -4.61
N LEU A 116 -8.80 -4.37 -3.51
CA LEU A 116 -7.76 -4.92 -2.66
C LEU A 116 -7.07 -6.13 -3.33
N LYS A 117 -5.87 -6.46 -2.85
CA LYS A 117 -5.10 -7.67 -3.20
C LYS A 117 -4.70 -7.77 -4.68
N CYS A 118 -4.63 -6.65 -5.38
CA CYS A 118 -4.10 -6.59 -6.73
C CYS A 118 -3.39 -5.25 -6.99
N TRP A 119 -2.51 -5.26 -7.99
CA TRP A 119 -1.74 -4.09 -8.41
C TRP A 119 -2.56 -3.20 -9.34
N HIS A 120 -2.52 -1.89 -9.10
CA HIS A 120 -3.10 -0.87 -9.98
C HIS A 120 -2.02 0.14 -10.39
N ASN A 121 -1.88 0.38 -11.68
CA ASN A 121 -1.04 1.45 -12.21
C ASN A 121 -1.86 2.73 -12.32
N ILE A 122 -1.51 3.74 -11.52
CA ILE A 122 -2.21 5.03 -11.52
C ILE A 122 -1.26 6.10 -12.02
N CYS A 123 -1.70 6.82 -13.05
CA CYS A 123 -0.94 7.92 -13.63
C CYS A 123 -1.75 9.22 -13.59
N LEU A 124 -1.09 10.31 -13.22
CA LEU A 124 -1.58 11.69 -13.32
C LEU A 124 -0.75 12.42 -14.36
N THR A 125 -1.39 13.12 -15.30
CA THR A 125 -0.70 13.93 -16.31
C THR A 125 -1.31 15.33 -16.37
N TRP A 126 -0.47 16.33 -16.62
CA TRP A 126 -0.90 17.71 -16.73
C TRP A 126 0.05 18.51 -17.63
N SER A 127 -0.52 19.41 -18.42
CA SER A 127 0.21 20.41 -19.21
C SER A 127 -0.43 21.79 -19.09
N ILE A 128 0.41 22.83 -19.04
CA ILE A 128 -0.04 24.22 -19.20
C ILE A 128 -0.66 24.49 -20.57
N HIS A 129 -0.28 23.74 -21.60
CA HIS A 129 -0.77 23.93 -22.97
C HIS A 129 -2.17 23.34 -23.15
N SER A 130 -2.40 22.14 -22.61
CA SER A 130 -3.71 21.48 -22.63
C SER A 130 -4.67 22.04 -21.58
N GLU A 131 -4.11 22.63 -20.51
CA GLU A 131 -4.82 23.07 -19.31
C GLU A 131 -5.67 21.96 -18.68
N ARG A 132 -5.32 20.69 -18.92
CA ARG A 132 -6.08 19.54 -18.49
C ARG A 132 -5.27 18.69 -17.52
N LEU A 133 -5.91 18.30 -16.42
CA LEU A 133 -5.46 17.24 -15.55
C LEU A 133 -6.15 15.95 -15.98
N GLN A 134 -5.36 14.94 -16.30
CA GLN A 134 -5.87 13.61 -16.63
C GLN A 134 -5.41 12.59 -15.59
N LEU A 135 -6.28 11.63 -15.28
CA LEU A 135 -5.99 10.51 -14.40
C LEU A 135 -6.28 9.21 -15.13
N TYR A 136 -5.31 8.31 -15.14
CA TYR A 136 -5.42 6.99 -15.74
C TYR A 136 -5.33 5.91 -14.66
N ILE A 137 -6.19 4.90 -14.76
CA ILE A 137 -6.09 3.67 -13.96
C ILE A 137 -5.89 2.51 -14.93
N ASN A 138 -4.79 1.79 -14.78
CA ASN A 138 -4.39 0.67 -15.65
C ASN A 138 -4.42 1.05 -17.14
N GLY A 139 -3.93 2.26 -17.46
CA GLY A 139 -3.85 2.79 -18.82
C GLY A 139 -5.19 3.31 -19.40
N SER A 140 -6.28 3.24 -18.65
CA SER A 140 -7.59 3.76 -19.07
C SER A 140 -7.88 5.10 -18.39
N SER A 141 -8.29 6.11 -19.16
CA SER A 141 -8.64 7.43 -18.61
C SER A 141 -9.88 7.33 -17.69
N ARG A 142 -9.82 8.04 -16.56
CA ARG A 142 -10.86 8.09 -15.51
C ARG A 142 -11.19 9.51 -15.09
N LEU A 143 -10.28 10.45 -15.30
CA LEU A 143 -10.50 11.87 -15.15
C LEU A 143 -9.90 12.58 -16.35
N ASP A 144 -10.63 13.58 -16.85
CA ASP A 144 -10.10 14.55 -17.80
C ASP A 144 -10.77 15.91 -17.52
N ALA A 145 -10.11 16.72 -16.71
CA ALA A 145 -10.68 17.94 -16.13
C ALA A 145 -9.86 19.18 -16.49
N HIS A 146 -10.55 20.27 -16.83
CA HIS A 146 -9.92 21.57 -17.02
C HIS A 146 -9.46 22.14 -15.68
N VAL A 147 -8.23 22.68 -15.65
CA VAL A 147 -7.63 23.30 -14.46
C VAL A 147 -7.90 24.80 -14.51
N ASN A 148 -8.60 25.32 -13.50
CA ASN A 148 -8.99 26.72 -13.45
C ASN A 148 -7.75 27.64 -13.51
N ALA A 149 -7.83 28.70 -14.32
CA ALA A 149 -6.77 29.67 -14.52
C ALA A 149 -6.35 30.42 -13.24
N THR A 150 -7.17 30.39 -12.18
CA THR A 150 -6.85 30.98 -10.87
C THR A 150 -5.86 30.15 -10.06
N LEU A 151 -5.69 28.87 -10.39
CA LEU A 151 -4.70 28.01 -9.75
C LEU A 151 -3.29 28.35 -10.27
N PRO A 152 -2.23 28.06 -9.49
CA PRO A 152 -0.87 28.06 -9.99
C PRO A 152 -0.75 27.30 -11.32
N ARG A 153 0.17 27.73 -12.18
CA ARG A 153 0.38 27.15 -13.52
C ARG A 153 1.67 26.34 -13.61
N ARG A 154 2.24 25.96 -12.47
CA ARG A 154 3.54 25.32 -12.37
C ARG A 154 3.70 24.67 -10.99
N LEU A 155 4.25 23.47 -10.95
CA LEU A 155 4.61 22.81 -9.70
C LEU A 155 5.79 23.53 -9.06
N ALA A 156 5.70 23.82 -7.77
CA ALA A 156 6.80 24.45 -7.04
C ALA A 156 8.06 23.58 -7.12
N HIS A 157 9.22 24.24 -7.14
CA HIS A 157 10.52 23.57 -7.09
C HIS A 157 10.88 23.17 -5.65
N ASN A 158 11.78 22.19 -5.52
CA ASN A 158 12.47 21.84 -4.27
C ASN A 158 11.54 21.50 -3.08
N GLY A 159 10.35 21.00 -3.36
CA GLY A 159 9.40 20.55 -2.33
C GLY A 159 9.78 19.19 -1.73
N THR A 160 8.91 18.71 -0.85
CA THR A 160 9.05 17.42 -0.17
C THR A 160 8.04 16.42 -0.71
N LEU A 161 8.47 15.18 -0.97
CA LEU A 161 7.61 14.08 -1.43
C LEU A 161 7.72 12.88 -0.49
N THR A 162 6.57 12.28 -0.15
CA THR A 162 6.48 11.06 0.66
C THR A 162 5.56 10.02 0.02
N LEU A 163 5.84 8.74 0.24
CA LEU A 163 5.00 7.61 -0.17
C LEU A 163 4.30 6.98 1.03
N GLY A 164 3.05 6.57 0.83
CA GLY A 164 2.26 5.85 1.83
C GLY A 164 1.77 6.70 3.00
N VAL A 165 2.17 7.97 3.09
CA VAL A 165 1.89 8.84 4.23
C VAL A 165 1.88 10.32 3.82
N SER A 166 1.07 11.12 4.49
CA SER A 166 1.08 12.58 4.41
C SER A 166 2.01 13.14 5.49
N HIS A 167 2.61 14.31 5.26
CA HIS A 167 3.59 14.87 6.18
C HIS A 167 3.39 16.38 6.40
N ASN A 168 3.83 16.88 7.54
CA ASN A 168 3.95 18.30 7.85
C ASN A 168 5.42 18.65 8.09
N ILE A 169 5.75 19.93 7.97
CA ILE A 169 7.08 20.45 8.28
C ILE A 169 6.95 21.35 9.52
N VAL A 170 7.53 20.92 10.63
CA VAL A 170 7.50 21.63 11.92
C VAL A 170 8.94 21.88 12.35
N GLY A 171 9.34 23.14 12.49
CA GLY A 171 10.72 23.50 12.86
C GLY A 171 11.79 23.00 11.88
N GLY A 172 11.43 22.79 10.60
CA GLY A 172 12.33 22.23 9.58
C GLY A 172 12.44 20.69 9.62
N VAL A 173 11.74 20.02 10.53
CA VAL A 173 11.68 18.56 10.64
C VAL A 173 10.38 18.05 10.03
N MET A 174 10.47 16.93 9.31
CA MET A 174 9.29 16.28 8.72
C MET A 174 8.58 15.43 9.78
N GLU A 175 7.29 15.70 9.98
CA GLU A 175 6.41 14.96 10.87
C GLU A 175 5.31 14.28 10.06
N PHE A 176 5.07 12.99 10.29
CA PHE A 176 4.11 12.20 9.52
C PHE A 176 2.72 12.24 10.15
N GLU A 177 1.70 12.45 9.31
CA GLU A 177 0.31 12.41 9.73
C GLU A 177 -0.14 10.98 10.00
N ASN A 178 -1.02 10.79 10.99
CA ASN A 178 -1.54 9.49 11.38
C ASN A 178 -2.99 9.29 10.92
N GLY A 179 -3.40 8.03 10.75
CA GLY A 179 -4.79 7.64 10.48
C GLY A 179 -5.19 7.61 9.01
N LYS A 180 -4.27 8.00 8.10
CA LYS A 180 -4.47 7.94 6.64
C LYS A 180 -3.30 7.26 5.93
N ASN A 181 -2.57 6.43 6.65
CA ASN A 181 -1.42 5.73 6.10
C ASN A 181 -1.89 4.67 5.12
N PHE A 182 -1.14 4.47 4.05
CA PHE A 182 -1.37 3.38 3.13
C PHE A 182 -1.08 2.06 3.84
N LEU A 183 -1.98 1.09 3.68
CA LEU A 183 -1.80 -0.26 4.19
C LEU A 183 -1.78 -1.24 3.01
N GLY A 184 -0.58 -1.53 2.53
CA GLY A 184 -0.35 -2.18 1.25
C GLY A 184 1.09 -2.11 0.79
N ALA A 185 1.31 -2.27 -0.50
CA ALA A 185 2.62 -2.11 -1.12
C ALA A 185 2.60 -1.06 -2.23
N ILE A 186 3.72 -0.37 -2.40
CA ILE A 186 3.94 0.62 -3.47
C ILE A 186 5.19 0.22 -4.26
N SER A 187 5.13 0.37 -5.58
CA SER A 187 6.26 0.17 -6.47
C SER A 187 6.23 1.15 -7.65
N LEU A 188 7.34 1.27 -8.38
CA LEU A 188 7.49 2.03 -9.63
C LEU A 188 6.90 3.45 -9.59
N PHE A 189 7.10 4.19 -8.48
CA PHE A 189 6.84 5.63 -8.49
C PHE A 189 7.84 6.30 -9.42
N ARG A 190 7.33 6.99 -10.43
CA ARG A 190 8.12 7.66 -11.46
C ARG A 190 7.51 8.99 -11.81
N MET A 191 8.37 9.98 -12.06
CA MET A 191 7.95 11.32 -12.45
C MET A 191 8.71 11.80 -13.69
N TRP A 192 7.95 12.39 -14.62
CA TRP A 192 8.46 13.04 -15.83
C TRP A 192 8.15 14.52 -15.81
N GLY A 193 9.06 15.32 -16.38
CA GLY A 193 8.90 16.77 -16.53
C GLY A 193 8.11 17.20 -17.76
N HIS A 194 7.32 16.31 -18.33
CA HIS A 194 6.45 16.56 -19.48
C HIS A 194 5.16 15.74 -19.37
N GLU A 195 4.13 16.18 -20.09
CA GLU A 195 2.87 15.44 -20.22
C GLU A 195 3.08 14.19 -21.09
N GLN A 196 2.66 13.04 -20.58
CA GLN A 196 2.70 11.75 -21.27
C GLN A 196 1.32 11.47 -21.83
N THR A 197 1.26 11.05 -23.09
CA THR A 197 0.02 10.62 -23.74
C THR A 197 -0.41 9.24 -23.25
N ALA A 198 -1.68 8.90 -23.47
CA ALA A 198 -2.21 7.58 -23.10
C ALA A 198 -1.45 6.43 -23.81
N GLU A 199 -1.01 6.66 -25.05
CA GLU A 199 -0.21 5.73 -25.84
C GLU A 199 1.18 5.55 -25.25
N GLU A 200 1.84 6.64 -24.86
CA GLU A 200 3.16 6.60 -24.23
C GLU A 200 3.10 5.93 -22.86
N LEU A 201 2.07 6.19 -22.05
CA LEU A 201 1.89 5.50 -20.76
C LEU A 201 1.74 3.97 -20.91
N ARG A 202 1.15 3.52 -22.04
CA ARG A 202 1.06 2.08 -22.36
C ARG A 202 2.38 1.53 -22.91
N ALA A 203 3.06 2.27 -23.77
CA ALA A 203 4.29 1.84 -24.44
C ALA A 203 5.52 1.89 -23.53
N HIS A 204 5.58 2.85 -22.61
CA HIS A 204 6.70 3.11 -21.71
C HIS A 204 6.47 2.54 -20.31
N SER A 205 5.69 1.44 -20.19
CA SER A 205 5.41 0.78 -18.91
C SER A 205 6.70 0.43 -18.16
N CYS A 206 7.79 0.12 -18.88
CA CYS A 206 9.12 -0.19 -18.35
C CYS A 206 10.19 0.90 -18.58
N VAL A 207 9.83 2.18 -18.59
CA VAL A 207 10.79 3.30 -18.65
C VAL A 207 10.77 4.08 -17.35
N ASP A 208 11.94 4.56 -16.93
CA ASP A 208 12.07 5.34 -15.70
C ASP A 208 11.75 6.82 -15.90
N GLY A 209 11.45 7.50 -14.80
CA GLY A 209 11.25 8.95 -14.80
C GLY A 209 12.52 9.73 -15.12
N ASN A 210 12.39 10.95 -15.62
CA ASN A 210 13.53 11.87 -15.76
C ASN A 210 13.58 12.95 -14.67
N VAL A 211 12.57 13.02 -13.80
CA VAL A 211 12.52 13.93 -12.64
C VAL A 211 12.69 13.16 -11.32
N VAL A 212 11.92 12.08 -11.14
CA VAL A 212 12.09 11.15 -10.01
C VAL A 212 12.06 9.74 -10.57
N ARG A 213 13.07 8.95 -10.22
CA ARG A 213 13.26 7.56 -10.65
C ARG A 213 12.89 6.57 -9.57
N TRP A 214 12.59 5.34 -9.97
CA TRP A 214 12.50 4.21 -9.04
C TRP A 214 13.89 3.62 -8.80
N ASP A 215 14.74 4.42 -8.15
CA ASP A 215 16.17 4.15 -7.95
C ASP A 215 16.62 4.56 -6.54
N THR A 216 17.61 3.86 -5.97
CA THR A 216 18.09 4.15 -4.61
C THR A 216 18.69 5.56 -4.44
N ASN A 217 19.10 6.23 -5.53
CA ASN A 217 19.61 7.59 -5.45
C ASN A 217 18.53 8.65 -5.26
N ASP A 218 17.27 8.31 -5.55
CA ASP A 218 16.16 9.26 -5.55
C ASP A 218 15.29 9.12 -4.29
N TRP A 219 15.45 8.03 -3.53
CA TRP A 219 14.63 7.70 -2.36
C TRP A 219 15.46 7.49 -1.09
N ASP A 220 15.08 8.21 -0.02
CA ASP A 220 15.49 7.93 1.35
C ASP A 220 14.42 7.05 2.01
N TYR A 221 14.76 5.78 2.21
CA TYR A 221 13.89 4.75 2.77
C TYR A 221 14.23 4.40 4.24
N GLN A 222 15.17 5.11 4.87
CA GLN A 222 15.60 4.91 6.25
C GLN A 222 15.70 3.42 6.65
N ILE A 223 14.81 2.96 7.54
CA ILE A 223 14.78 1.59 8.07
C ILE A 223 13.92 0.62 7.25
N CYS A 224 13.19 1.09 6.23
CA CYS A 224 12.23 0.29 5.47
C CYS A 224 12.81 -0.14 4.14
N LEU A 225 13.66 -1.16 4.21
CA LEU A 225 14.32 -1.74 3.05
C LEU A 225 13.30 -2.22 2.00
N PRO A 226 13.60 -2.06 0.71
CA PRO A 226 12.76 -2.56 -0.36
C PRO A 226 12.76 -4.10 -0.37
N GLU A 227 11.58 -4.69 -0.60
CA GLU A 227 11.37 -6.14 -0.75
C GLU A 227 11.32 -6.53 -2.23
N ASP A 228 11.92 -7.66 -2.58
CA ASP A 228 11.81 -8.22 -3.94
C ASP A 228 10.39 -8.73 -4.23
N ASP A 229 9.88 -8.48 -5.43
CA ASP A 229 8.62 -9.05 -5.91
C ASP A 229 8.74 -9.42 -7.39
N THR A 230 8.86 -10.72 -7.65
CA THR A 230 9.00 -11.28 -8.99
C THR A 230 7.74 -11.13 -9.85
N ASN A 231 6.61 -10.73 -9.28
CA ASN A 231 5.36 -10.53 -10.02
C ASN A 231 5.22 -9.10 -10.53
N LEU A 232 6.10 -8.18 -10.11
CA LEU A 232 6.11 -6.83 -10.66
C LEU A 232 6.57 -6.88 -12.12
N GLN A 233 5.75 -6.28 -12.98
CA GLN A 233 6.14 -6.06 -14.36
C GLN A 233 7.46 -5.27 -14.38
N CYS A 234 8.33 -5.61 -15.34
CA CYS A 234 9.62 -4.98 -15.57
C CYS A 234 10.76 -5.33 -14.59
N GLY A 235 10.61 -6.31 -13.68
CA GLY A 235 11.68 -6.73 -12.77
C GLY A 235 12.93 -7.36 -13.41
N SER A 236 12.87 -7.69 -14.71
CA SER A 236 13.92 -8.44 -15.43
C SER A 236 14.65 -7.65 -16.53
N PHE A 237 14.30 -6.38 -16.78
CA PHE A 237 14.87 -5.61 -17.90
C PHE A 237 15.91 -4.59 -17.43
N PRO A 238 17.02 -4.38 -18.16
CA PRO A 238 17.97 -3.30 -17.88
C PRO A 238 17.31 -1.92 -18.10
N ASN A 239 17.47 -1.02 -17.13
CA ASN A 239 16.92 0.35 -17.15
C ASN A 239 17.24 1.06 -18.47
N VAL A 240 16.20 1.45 -19.21
CA VAL A 240 16.32 2.45 -20.29
C VAL A 240 15.84 3.77 -19.71
N THR A 241 16.76 4.72 -19.52
CA THR A 241 16.42 6.08 -19.05
C THR A 241 15.81 6.85 -20.22
N ALA A 242 14.69 7.55 -20.00
CA ALA A 242 14.11 8.42 -21.02
C ALA A 242 15.07 9.58 -21.35
N SER A 243 15.52 9.68 -22.60
CA SER A 243 16.33 10.79 -23.08
C SER A 243 15.51 12.11 -23.13
N PRO A 244 16.14 13.28 -22.98
CA PRO A 244 15.50 14.56 -23.28
C PRO A 244 15.07 14.65 -24.76
N PRO A 245 14.00 15.38 -25.11
CA PRO A 245 13.51 15.43 -26.49
C PRO A 245 14.51 16.15 -27.40
N ALA A 246 15.05 15.42 -28.38
CA ALA A 246 15.73 15.99 -29.54
C ALA A 246 14.77 15.96 -30.74
N VAL A 247 14.46 17.13 -31.28
CA VAL A 247 13.64 17.30 -32.48
C VAL A 247 14.43 16.83 -33.70
N THR A 248 13.96 15.80 -34.41
CA THR A 248 14.32 15.58 -35.83
C THR A 248 13.25 14.80 -36.60
N ASN A 249 13.02 15.27 -37.82
CA ASN A 249 11.93 14.94 -38.75
C ASN A 249 11.96 13.51 -39.34
N THR A 250 10.76 13.04 -39.72
CA THR A 250 10.33 11.97 -40.67
C THR A 250 11.37 11.55 -41.74
N THR A 251 11.46 10.27 -42.19
CA THR A 251 10.45 9.44 -42.92
C THR A 251 10.82 7.93 -42.97
N PRO A 252 9.92 7.00 -43.42
CA PRO A 252 9.94 5.56 -43.12
C PRO A 252 10.54 4.61 -44.19
N GLY A 253 11.02 3.44 -43.75
CA GLY A 253 11.47 2.32 -44.59
C GLY A 253 11.03 0.95 -44.05
N SER A 254 10.57 0.10 -44.97
CA SER A 254 9.82 -1.18 -44.88
C SER A 254 10.52 -2.38 -44.17
N PRO A 255 9.78 -3.46 -43.79
CA PRO A 255 10.28 -4.56 -42.96
C PRO A 255 10.83 -5.74 -43.79
N THR A 256 11.68 -6.57 -43.17
CA THR A 256 12.01 -7.90 -43.72
C THR A 256 11.88 -8.95 -42.63
N SER A 257 11.10 -9.98 -42.96
CA SER A 257 10.78 -11.15 -42.16
C SER A 257 11.89 -12.20 -42.24
N THR A 258 11.97 -13.04 -41.21
CA THR A 258 12.44 -14.43 -41.34
C THR A 258 11.71 -15.32 -40.35
N ASN A 259 10.81 -16.15 -40.88
CA ASN A 259 10.30 -17.37 -40.26
C ASN A 259 11.39 -18.45 -40.34
N ILE A 260 11.60 -19.22 -39.27
CA ILE A 260 11.96 -20.65 -39.38
C ILE A 260 11.21 -21.44 -38.30
N SER A 261 10.47 -22.41 -38.79
CA SER A 261 9.71 -23.47 -38.13
C SER A 261 10.65 -24.53 -37.52
N ASP A 262 10.24 -25.19 -36.44
CA ASP A 262 9.85 -26.61 -36.53
C ASP A 262 9.40 -27.17 -35.17
N ALA A 263 8.31 -27.93 -35.26
CA ALA A 263 7.65 -28.66 -34.19
C ALA A 263 8.07 -30.14 -34.24
N VAL A 264 8.25 -30.77 -33.07
CA VAL A 264 8.16 -32.23 -32.92
C VAL A 264 7.43 -32.52 -31.60
N THR A 265 6.37 -33.32 -31.70
CA THR A 265 5.58 -33.90 -30.60
C THR A 265 5.67 -35.44 -30.69
N PRO A 266 5.03 -36.23 -29.80
CA PRO A 266 5.59 -36.90 -28.63
C PRO A 266 5.67 -38.44 -28.79
N THR A 267 6.12 -39.17 -27.76
CA THR A 267 5.83 -40.61 -27.65
C THR A 267 5.64 -41.04 -26.19
N GLU A 268 4.55 -41.77 -25.95
CA GLU A 268 4.09 -42.41 -24.71
C GLU A 268 4.93 -43.62 -24.28
N THR A 269 4.93 -43.95 -22.97
CA THR A 269 4.65 -45.32 -22.46
C THR A 269 4.16 -45.30 -20.99
N GLN A 270 3.16 -46.14 -20.68
CA GLN A 270 2.42 -46.37 -19.40
C GLN A 270 3.22 -47.21 -18.36
N GLN A 271 3.30 -46.88 -17.04
CA GLN A 271 2.44 -47.24 -15.84
C GLN A 271 2.82 -48.60 -15.14
N PRO A 272 2.42 -48.98 -13.89
CA PRO A 272 2.33 -48.34 -12.53
C PRO A 272 3.20 -49.04 -11.43
N SER A 273 3.33 -48.44 -10.23
CA SER A 273 3.47 -49.25 -8.99
C SER A 273 2.75 -48.60 -7.78
N LEU A 274 2.08 -49.45 -7.00
CA LEU A 274 1.22 -49.16 -5.85
C LEU A 274 2.03 -48.93 -4.56
N GLY A 275 1.58 -47.99 -3.73
CA GLY A 275 2.01 -47.84 -2.33
C GLY A 275 0.97 -47.09 -1.51
N LEU A 276 0.43 -47.75 -0.47
CA LEU A 276 -0.62 -47.25 0.45
C LEU A 276 -0.17 -46.03 1.28
N PRO A 277 -1.10 -45.15 1.70
CA PRO A 277 -0.90 -44.24 2.81
C PRO A 277 -1.47 -44.76 4.15
N VAL A 278 -0.75 -44.40 5.20
CA VAL A 278 -1.01 -44.62 6.63
C VAL A 278 -2.05 -43.61 7.14
N GLY A 279 -2.99 -44.07 7.98
CA GLY A 279 -4.05 -43.22 8.60
C GLY A 279 -3.59 -42.37 9.79
N PRO A 280 -4.49 -41.53 10.35
CA PRO A 280 -5.04 -41.91 11.65
C PRO A 280 -6.54 -41.62 11.87
N ILE A 281 -7.21 -42.60 12.47
CA ILE A 281 -8.11 -42.61 13.64
C ILE A 281 -8.91 -41.33 13.97
N GLY A 282 -10.25 -41.48 13.88
CA GLY A 282 -11.28 -40.63 14.47
C GLY A 282 -12.65 -41.17 14.08
N LEU A 283 -13.05 -42.32 14.63
CA LEU A 283 -14.29 -43.02 14.28
C LEU A 283 -15.49 -42.26 14.87
N SER A 284 -16.28 -41.63 14.01
CA SER A 284 -17.60 -41.09 14.35
C SER A 284 -18.61 -42.24 14.48
N THR A 285 -19.41 -42.26 15.54
CA THR A 285 -20.41 -43.31 15.82
C THR A 285 -21.85 -42.92 15.47
N THR A 286 -22.08 -41.86 14.70
CA THR A 286 -23.44 -41.36 14.48
C THR A 286 -24.18 -42.15 13.38
N LYS A 287 -25.35 -42.71 13.72
CA LYS A 287 -26.42 -43.01 12.74
C LYS A 287 -26.71 -41.72 11.96
N GLU A 288 -26.75 -41.77 10.62
CA GLU A 288 -27.16 -40.63 9.79
C GLU A 288 -28.53 -40.09 10.25
N PRO A 289 -28.63 -38.83 10.72
CA PRO A 289 -29.89 -38.12 10.81
C PRO A 289 -30.08 -37.40 9.47
N SER A 290 -31.15 -37.75 8.76
CA SER A 290 -31.41 -37.41 7.36
C SER A 290 -31.60 -35.93 7.01
N ASP A 291 -31.35 -34.97 7.92
CA ASP A 291 -31.76 -33.57 7.73
C ASP A 291 -30.73 -32.54 8.27
N LEU A 292 -29.43 -32.80 8.09
CA LEU A 292 -28.37 -31.82 8.36
C LEU A 292 -28.37 -30.75 7.25
N ASN A 293 -28.75 -29.52 7.58
CA ASN A 293 -28.57 -28.38 6.69
C ASN A 293 -27.69 -27.35 7.41
N SER A 294 -26.41 -27.31 7.04
CA SER A 294 -25.44 -26.30 7.49
C SER A 294 -25.78 -24.97 6.81
N THR A 295 -26.84 -24.31 7.28
CA THR A 295 -27.21 -22.97 6.86
C THR A 295 -26.78 -21.97 7.92
N GLY A 296 -25.52 -21.54 7.83
CA GLY A 296 -24.99 -20.48 8.67
C GLY A 296 -23.72 -19.91 8.08
N THR A 297 -23.84 -18.79 7.36
CA THR A 297 -22.72 -17.88 7.08
C THR A 297 -22.25 -17.31 8.42
N GLY A 298 -21.49 -18.10 9.18
CA GLY A 298 -20.80 -17.61 10.37
C GLY A 298 -19.96 -16.41 9.96
N ILE A 299 -20.03 -15.32 10.73
CA ILE A 299 -19.13 -14.18 10.53
C ILE A 299 -17.74 -14.70 10.85
N ALA A 300 -17.00 -15.12 9.83
CA ALA A 300 -15.63 -15.57 9.99
C ALA A 300 -14.87 -14.42 10.64
N SER A 301 -14.47 -14.63 11.89
CA SER A 301 -13.62 -13.70 12.64
C SER A 301 -12.39 -14.48 13.07
N THR A 302 -11.23 -13.84 13.15
CA THR A 302 -10.07 -14.48 13.78
C THR A 302 -9.76 -13.78 15.09
N PHE A 303 -9.35 -14.55 16.09
CA PHE A 303 -9.11 -14.02 17.44
C PHE A 303 -7.63 -14.14 17.78
N TYR A 304 -7.11 -13.15 18.49
CA TYR A 304 -5.71 -13.09 18.88
C TYR A 304 -5.59 -12.67 20.33
N ARG A 305 -4.59 -13.19 21.03
CA ARG A 305 -4.15 -12.70 22.34
C ARG A 305 -2.92 -11.84 22.16
N VAL A 306 -2.96 -10.65 22.74
CA VAL A 306 -1.88 -9.67 22.64
C VAL A 306 -1.35 -9.38 24.02
N HIS A 307 -0.03 -9.47 24.16
CA HIS A 307 0.72 -9.01 25.32
C HIS A 307 1.66 -7.88 24.89
N ILE A 308 1.51 -6.70 25.48
CA ILE A 308 2.39 -5.56 25.19
C ILE A 308 3.08 -5.05 26.46
N LYS A 309 4.33 -4.62 26.31
CA LYS A 309 5.01 -3.76 27.30
C LYS A 309 5.26 -2.39 26.68
N LEU A 310 4.89 -1.34 27.41
CA LEU A 310 5.06 0.04 26.92
C LEU A 310 5.56 0.97 28.01
N ASN A 311 6.20 2.05 27.56
CA ASN A 311 6.58 3.18 28.39
C ASN A 311 5.64 4.35 28.08
N MET A 312 5.29 5.12 29.11
CA MET A 312 4.49 6.34 28.95
C MET A 312 5.05 7.43 29.86
N THR A 313 5.34 8.60 29.31
CA THR A 313 5.66 9.77 30.13
C THR A 313 4.34 10.35 30.65
N THR A 314 4.16 10.38 31.97
CA THR A 314 2.90 10.83 32.58
C THR A 314 2.90 12.34 32.86
N THR A 315 3.81 13.09 32.24
CA THR A 315 4.11 14.48 32.61
C THR A 315 3.09 15.49 32.12
N VAL A 316 2.24 15.16 31.13
CA VAL A 316 1.42 16.18 30.43
C VAL A 316 -0.10 15.97 30.54
N THR A 317 -0.62 14.75 30.64
CA THR A 317 -2.05 14.54 30.28
C THR A 317 -3.09 14.69 31.39
N GLY A 318 -2.75 14.71 32.68
CA GLY A 318 -3.74 14.80 33.79
C GLY A 318 -4.80 13.67 33.82
N ASN A 319 -4.78 12.79 32.83
CA ASN A 319 -5.75 11.74 32.56
C ASN A 319 -5.25 10.41 33.13
N ASP A 320 -6.18 9.54 33.52
CA ASP A 320 -5.87 8.18 33.97
C ASP A 320 -5.11 7.41 32.87
N PRO A 321 -3.83 7.04 33.09
CA PRO A 321 -3.01 6.32 32.10
C PRO A 321 -3.68 5.04 31.60
N ARG A 322 -4.47 4.35 32.45
CA ARG A 322 -5.17 3.13 32.04
C ARG A 322 -6.18 3.42 30.94
N LYS A 323 -6.99 4.47 31.09
CA LYS A 323 -7.98 4.89 30.10
C LYS A 323 -7.31 5.40 28.83
N THR A 324 -6.22 6.14 28.94
CA THR A 324 -5.47 6.65 27.77
C THR A 324 -4.94 5.50 26.92
N ILE A 325 -4.26 4.53 27.54
CA ILE A 325 -3.71 3.36 26.85
C ILE A 325 -4.82 2.52 26.21
N GLN A 326 -5.91 2.27 26.94
CA GLN A 326 -7.02 1.49 26.40
C GLN A 326 -7.66 2.16 25.18
N LYS A 327 -7.93 3.47 25.24
CA LYS A 327 -8.47 4.23 24.10
C LYS A 327 -7.52 4.26 22.92
N TRP A 328 -6.21 4.38 23.17
CA TRP A 328 -5.19 4.34 22.13
C TRP A 328 -5.21 3.00 21.39
N VAL A 329 -5.18 1.87 22.09
CA VAL A 329 -5.26 0.53 21.48
C VAL A 329 -6.56 0.37 20.66
N GLN A 330 -7.70 0.73 21.26
CA GLN A 330 -9.00 0.63 20.60
C GLN A 330 -9.07 1.46 19.32
N ARG A 331 -8.53 2.68 19.35
CA ARG A 331 -8.49 3.55 18.18
C ARG A 331 -7.61 2.98 17.08
N LYS A 332 -6.38 2.58 17.41
CA LYS A 332 -5.40 2.05 16.43
C LYS A 332 -5.89 0.79 15.74
N LEU A 333 -6.45 -0.14 16.49
CA LEU A 333 -7.00 -1.39 15.94
C LEU A 333 -8.35 -1.13 15.22
N GLY A 334 -9.17 -0.22 15.75
CA GLY A 334 -10.45 0.15 15.14
C GLY A 334 -10.32 0.77 13.73
N GLU A 335 -9.23 1.50 13.46
CA GLU A 335 -8.90 2.05 12.13
C GLU A 335 -8.87 0.96 11.04
N VAL A 336 -8.55 -0.28 11.41
CA VAL A 336 -8.51 -1.45 10.54
C VAL A 336 -9.58 -2.48 10.95
N ARG A 337 -10.75 -2.05 11.41
CA ARG A 337 -11.91 -2.90 11.74
C ARG A 337 -11.60 -4.05 12.72
N MET A 338 -10.66 -3.83 13.64
CA MET A 338 -10.36 -4.78 14.70
C MET A 338 -10.96 -4.31 16.02
N ASN A 339 -11.60 -5.23 16.75
CA ASN A 339 -12.17 -4.94 18.05
C ASN A 339 -11.23 -5.40 19.17
N THR A 340 -11.09 -4.58 20.21
CA THR A 340 -10.33 -4.92 21.41
C THR A 340 -11.27 -5.47 22.49
N LEU A 341 -10.98 -6.66 23.00
CA LEU A 341 -11.78 -7.38 23.99
C LEU A 341 -10.93 -7.69 25.23
N HIS A 342 -11.58 -7.83 26.39
CA HIS A 342 -10.96 -8.30 27.65
C HIS A 342 -9.64 -7.59 28.02
N PHE A 343 -9.66 -6.25 28.03
CA PHE A 343 -8.46 -5.45 28.26
C PHE A 343 -8.05 -5.42 29.73
N GLN A 344 -6.82 -5.83 30.02
CA GLN A 344 -6.21 -5.83 31.35
C GLN A 344 -4.90 -5.06 31.31
N ILE A 345 -4.65 -4.27 32.36
CA ILE A 345 -3.43 -3.46 32.48
C ILE A 345 -2.85 -3.53 33.89
N LEU A 346 -1.53 -3.70 33.93
CA LEU A 346 -0.71 -3.71 35.13
C LEU A 346 0.33 -2.59 35.02
N LYS A 347 0.45 -1.77 36.07
CA LYS A 347 1.40 -0.65 36.14
C LYS A 347 2.59 -1.03 37.03
N SER A 348 3.80 -0.71 36.58
CA SER A 348 5.05 -0.83 37.36
C SER A 348 5.91 0.43 37.15
N THR A 349 5.90 1.34 38.13
CA THR A 349 6.59 2.64 38.10
C THR A 349 6.22 3.49 36.87
N TYR A 350 6.95 3.35 35.75
CA TYR A 350 6.73 4.03 34.46
C TYR A 350 6.48 3.07 33.28
N LYS A 351 6.40 1.76 33.56
CA LYS A 351 6.16 0.70 32.57
C LYS A 351 4.75 0.14 32.76
N PHE A 352 4.08 -0.10 31.65
CA PHE A 352 2.77 -0.76 31.63
C PHE A 352 2.88 -2.09 30.91
N ARG A 353 2.19 -3.09 31.47
CA ARG A 353 1.99 -4.39 30.83
C ARG A 353 0.51 -4.54 30.55
N CYS A 354 0.13 -4.69 29.29
CA CYS A 354 -1.26 -4.86 28.90
C CYS A 354 -1.45 -6.25 28.30
N THR A 355 -2.59 -6.86 28.62
CA THR A 355 -3.05 -8.11 28.00
C THR A 355 -4.48 -7.91 27.54
N PHE A 356 -4.76 -8.25 26.29
CA PHE A 356 -6.09 -8.13 25.71
C PHE A 356 -6.27 -9.12 24.57
N HIS A 357 -7.51 -9.29 24.15
CA HIS A 357 -7.85 -10.06 22.96
C HIS A 357 -8.21 -9.11 21.82
N VAL A 358 -7.92 -9.52 20.59
CA VAL A 358 -8.28 -8.80 19.37
C VAL A 358 -9.18 -9.71 18.54
N GLN A 359 -10.31 -9.17 18.09
CA GLN A 359 -11.14 -9.79 17.07
C GLN A 359 -10.88 -9.07 15.75
N ASP A 360 -10.39 -9.79 14.75
CA ASP A 360 -10.34 -9.33 13.36
C ASP A 360 -11.62 -9.72 12.64
N THR A 361 -12.47 -8.74 12.34
CA THR A 361 -13.78 -8.96 11.71
C THR A 361 -13.68 -9.33 10.24
N ASP A 362 -12.52 -9.12 9.62
CA ASP A 362 -12.32 -9.41 8.20
C ASP A 362 -11.68 -10.79 7.98
N ALA A 363 -11.42 -11.55 9.05
CA ALA A 363 -10.78 -12.87 9.03
C ALA A 363 -9.56 -12.96 8.08
N ARG A 364 -8.64 -12.01 8.22
CA ARG A 364 -7.44 -11.96 7.38
C ARG A 364 -6.52 -13.13 7.72
N ASN A 365 -5.54 -13.37 6.84
CA ASN A 365 -4.52 -14.39 7.06
C ASN A 365 -3.80 -14.17 8.40
N VAL A 366 -3.67 -15.24 9.19
CA VAL A 366 -3.09 -15.22 10.55
C VAL A 366 -1.75 -14.50 10.61
N THR A 367 -0.82 -14.82 9.70
CA THR A 367 0.52 -14.22 9.68
C THR A 367 0.46 -12.73 9.37
N THR A 368 -0.36 -12.34 8.39
CA THR A 368 -0.57 -10.92 8.03
C THR A 368 -1.19 -10.15 9.20
N THR A 369 -2.17 -10.75 9.88
CA THR A 369 -2.85 -10.13 11.02
C THR A 369 -1.92 -9.95 12.22
N GLN A 370 -1.12 -10.96 12.55
CA GLN A 370 -0.13 -10.87 13.62
C GLN A 370 0.88 -9.75 13.35
N ARG A 371 1.39 -9.66 12.11
CA ARG A 371 2.31 -8.61 11.70
C ARG A 371 1.64 -7.23 11.79
N LEU A 372 0.43 -7.08 11.27
CA LEU A 372 -0.32 -5.83 11.32
C LEU A 372 -0.56 -5.34 12.75
N ILE A 373 -0.97 -6.22 13.67
CA ILE A 373 -1.19 -5.85 15.07
C ILE A 373 0.12 -5.41 15.72
N ASN A 374 1.23 -6.12 15.48
CA ASN A 374 2.55 -5.72 15.99
C ASN A 374 2.93 -4.33 15.47
N ASP A 375 2.84 -4.15 14.17
CA ASP A 375 3.26 -2.94 13.49
C ASP A 375 2.43 -1.71 13.89
N LEU A 376 1.10 -1.85 14.00
CA LEU A 376 0.20 -0.75 14.43
C LEU A 376 0.42 -0.28 15.89
N LEU A 377 0.87 -1.18 16.75
CA LEU A 377 1.05 -0.92 18.19
C LEU A 377 2.50 -0.57 18.55
N SER A 378 3.44 -0.66 17.61
CA SER A 378 4.85 -0.40 17.82
C SER A 378 5.23 1.04 17.43
N GLY A 379 6.30 1.55 18.03
CA GLY A 379 6.89 2.84 17.70
C GLY A 379 6.65 3.92 18.75
N ILE A 380 6.76 5.17 18.31
CA ILE A 380 6.61 6.36 19.15
C ILE A 380 5.31 7.06 18.75
N HIS A 381 4.40 7.15 19.71
CA HIS A 381 3.11 7.81 19.55
C HIS A 381 3.14 9.13 20.32
N PHE A 382 3.58 10.19 19.63
CA PHE A 382 3.79 11.52 20.22
C PHE A 382 2.53 12.12 20.87
N VAL A 383 1.35 11.88 20.31
CA VAL A 383 0.08 12.43 20.83
C VAL A 383 -0.26 11.84 22.20
N GLU A 384 -0.05 10.54 22.38
CA GLU A 384 -0.32 9.85 23.64
C GLU A 384 0.90 9.75 24.56
N GLU A 385 2.07 10.20 24.10
CA GLU A 385 3.37 10.01 24.74
C GLU A 385 3.67 8.53 25.08
N ILE A 386 3.22 7.62 24.21
CA ILE A 386 3.41 6.17 24.35
C ILE A 386 4.57 5.74 23.48
N GLN A 387 5.46 4.92 24.03
CA GLN A 387 6.54 4.27 23.30
C GLN A 387 6.49 2.76 23.49
N VAL A 388 6.55 2.03 22.38
CA VAL A 388 6.49 0.56 22.33
C VAL A 388 7.58 0.03 21.40
N ASP A 389 8.46 -0.83 21.90
CA ASP A 389 9.40 -1.58 21.04
C ASP A 389 8.65 -2.75 20.39
N SER A 390 8.90 -3.02 19.10
CA SER A 390 8.23 -4.11 18.39
C SER A 390 8.50 -5.49 18.99
N ARG A 391 9.63 -5.67 19.68
CA ARG A 391 9.98 -6.89 20.42
C ARG A 391 9.18 -7.06 21.70
N ASP A 392 8.58 -5.99 22.21
CA ASP A 392 7.72 -5.99 23.39
C ASP A 392 6.23 -6.21 23.04
N VAL A 393 5.89 -6.43 21.76
CA VAL A 393 4.54 -6.79 21.31
C VAL A 393 4.51 -8.26 20.89
N HIS A 394 3.86 -9.09 21.69
CA HIS A 394 3.64 -10.51 21.40
C HIS A 394 2.19 -10.77 21.04
N VAL A 395 1.96 -11.34 19.84
CA VAL A 395 0.63 -11.63 19.31
C VAL A 395 0.53 -13.12 19.02
N SER A 396 -0.41 -13.81 19.65
CA SER A 396 -0.70 -15.22 19.40
C SER A 396 -2.11 -15.41 18.85
N HIS A 397 -2.25 -16.23 17.80
CA HIS A 397 -3.55 -16.63 17.28
C HIS A 397 -4.25 -17.52 18.31
N ILE A 398 -5.54 -17.26 18.53
CA ILE A 398 -6.43 -18.10 19.32
C ILE A 398 -7.16 -18.97 18.32
N ASP A 399 -6.78 -20.24 18.26
CA ASP A 399 -7.54 -21.22 17.50
C ASP A 399 -8.86 -21.49 18.22
N PRO A 400 -10.02 -21.17 17.62
CA PRO A 400 -11.32 -21.45 18.22
C PRO A 400 -11.56 -22.96 18.42
N GLY A 401 -10.87 -23.82 17.66
CA GLY A 401 -11.10 -25.27 17.66
C GLY A 401 -12.52 -25.64 17.23
N SER A 402 -12.92 -26.86 17.60
CA SER A 402 -14.27 -27.38 17.33
C SER A 402 -14.97 -27.73 18.64
N CYS A 403 -16.24 -27.41 18.72
CA CYS A 403 -17.16 -27.90 19.73
C CYS A 403 -17.34 -29.42 19.53
N PRO A 404 -17.10 -30.25 20.57
CA PRO A 404 -17.22 -31.70 20.44
C PRO A 404 -18.67 -32.12 20.17
N GLU A 405 -18.83 -33.38 19.75
CA GLU A 405 -20.15 -34.00 19.69
C GLU A 405 -20.79 -33.97 21.08
N ASP A 406 -22.05 -33.58 21.16
CA ASP A 406 -22.78 -33.48 22.42
C ASP A 406 -24.25 -33.91 22.23
N THR A 407 -24.78 -34.62 23.22
CA THR A 407 -26.18 -35.05 23.23
C THR A 407 -26.96 -34.22 24.23
N HIS A 408 -27.97 -33.50 23.76
CA HIS A 408 -28.79 -32.62 24.56
C HIS A 408 -30.24 -33.11 24.62
N GLU A 409 -30.73 -33.38 25.83
CA GLU A 409 -32.13 -33.76 26.08
C GLU A 409 -32.92 -32.56 26.60
N SER A 410 -34.09 -32.31 26.00
CA SER A 410 -34.99 -31.25 26.44
C SER A 410 -36.45 -31.68 26.38
N ILE A 411 -37.35 -30.86 26.93
CA ILE A 411 -38.80 -31.07 26.77
C ILE A 411 -39.25 -31.11 25.29
N ARG A 412 -38.43 -30.59 24.36
CA ARG A 412 -38.72 -30.48 22.92
C ARG A 412 -38.21 -31.68 22.10
N GLY A 413 -37.38 -32.55 22.67
CA GLY A 413 -36.78 -33.71 22.00
C GLY A 413 -35.34 -33.98 22.43
N VAL A 414 -34.75 -35.02 21.85
CA VAL A 414 -33.33 -35.37 22.01
C VAL A 414 -32.55 -34.93 20.77
N TYR A 415 -31.45 -34.20 20.99
CA TYR A 415 -30.63 -33.61 19.93
C TYR A 415 -29.19 -34.11 20.03
N ILE A 416 -28.69 -34.77 18.99
CA ILE A 416 -27.29 -35.19 18.88
C ILE A 416 -26.58 -34.20 17.97
N TRP A 417 -25.80 -33.32 18.57
CA TRP A 417 -25.08 -32.29 17.86
C TRP A 417 -23.71 -32.82 17.41
N PRO A 418 -23.38 -32.80 16.11
CA PRO A 418 -22.10 -33.29 15.60
C PRO A 418 -20.94 -32.40 16.05
N ILE A 419 -19.69 -32.77 15.76
CA ILE A 419 -18.56 -31.85 15.95
C ILE A 419 -18.79 -30.61 15.06
N THR A 420 -18.74 -29.40 15.65
CA THR A 420 -19.02 -28.14 14.95
C THR A 420 -17.89 -27.16 15.23
N ASP A 421 -17.32 -26.52 14.22
CA ASP A 421 -16.31 -25.46 14.43
C ASP A 421 -16.91 -24.32 15.26
N ALA A 422 -16.17 -23.72 16.20
CA ALA A 422 -16.74 -22.78 17.20
C ALA A 422 -17.29 -21.45 16.64
N GLN A 423 -17.38 -21.31 15.32
CA GLN A 423 -17.97 -20.17 14.60
C GLN A 423 -19.10 -20.58 13.64
N LYS A 424 -19.42 -21.87 13.58
CA LYS A 424 -20.51 -22.41 12.78
C LYS A 424 -21.71 -22.69 13.67
N ALA A 425 -22.88 -22.30 13.18
CA ALA A 425 -24.12 -22.71 13.78
C ALA A 425 -24.58 -24.01 13.12
N GLU A 426 -24.91 -25.01 13.93
CA GLU A 426 -25.55 -26.23 13.46
C GLU A 426 -27.05 -26.19 13.74
N THR A 427 -27.88 -26.73 12.85
CA THR A 427 -29.33 -26.69 13.02
C THR A 427 -29.99 -28.04 12.78
N MET A 428 -30.95 -28.39 13.63
CA MET A 428 -31.71 -29.63 13.57
C MET A 428 -33.21 -29.35 13.60
N ILE A 429 -34.03 -30.22 13.02
CA ILE A 429 -35.49 -30.11 13.12
C ILE A 429 -35.93 -30.49 14.53
N CYS A 430 -36.89 -29.75 15.10
CA CYS A 430 -37.44 -30.07 16.41
C CYS A 430 -38.33 -31.32 16.36
N GLU A 431 -38.00 -32.34 17.15
CA GLU A 431 -38.70 -33.63 17.19
C GLU A 431 -40.20 -33.49 17.51
N LYS A 432 -40.56 -32.64 18.48
CA LYS A 432 -41.96 -32.41 18.87
C LYS A 432 -42.68 -31.31 18.09
N ASN A 433 -42.01 -30.61 17.17
CA ASN A 433 -42.60 -29.55 16.34
C ASN A 433 -41.82 -29.42 15.03
N SER A 434 -42.21 -30.18 14.01
CA SER A 434 -41.50 -30.27 12.72
C SER A 434 -41.44 -28.96 11.94
N GLY A 435 -42.24 -27.95 12.30
CA GLY A 435 -42.16 -26.59 11.73
C GLY A 435 -41.09 -25.69 12.36
N ALA A 436 -40.38 -26.16 13.39
CA ALA A 436 -39.36 -25.39 14.11
C ALA A 436 -37.98 -26.05 14.01
N ARG A 437 -36.91 -25.25 14.15
CA ARG A 437 -35.51 -25.71 14.20
C ARG A 437 -34.89 -25.42 15.56
N ALA A 438 -34.08 -26.34 16.05
CA ALA A 438 -33.12 -26.12 17.12
C ALA A 438 -31.79 -25.69 16.49
N SER A 439 -31.00 -24.91 17.23
CA SER A 439 -29.68 -24.46 16.78
C SER A 439 -28.67 -24.51 17.91
N ARG A 440 -27.43 -24.93 17.60
CA ARG A 440 -26.27 -24.87 18.49
C ARG A 440 -25.21 -23.99 17.84
N ILE A 441 -24.65 -23.06 18.62
CA ILE A 441 -23.62 -22.10 18.20
C ILE A 441 -22.42 -22.27 19.13
#